data_AF-A0A0M0BW28-F1
#
_entry.id   AF-A0A0M0BW28-F1
#
_cell.length_a   1.000
_cell.length_b   1.000
_cell.length_c   1.000
_cell.angle_alpha   90.00
_cell.angle_beta   90.00
_cell.angle_gamma   90.00
#
_symmetry.space_group_name_H-M   'P 1'
#
loop_
_entity.id
_entity.type
_entity.pdbx_description
1 polymer ?
#
loop_
_entity_poly.entity_id
_entity_poly.type
_entity_poly.pdbx_seq_one_letter_code
_entity_poly.pdbx_strand_id
1 'polypeptide(L)'
;MIQTANEAIKQNESTVTIFFGSNKKIANIVVMAGNTAVKKGVNAVEIVKKVAPIIGGGGGGKINFAQGGGPKPQNLQEAIRKAKELIKIQLEK
;
A
#
# COMPACT_ATOMS: atom_id res chain seq x y z
N MET A 1 5.94 -1.25 -10.52
CA MET A 1 5.02 -0.94 -9.40
C MET A 1 4.50 0.49 -9.48
N ILE A 2 5.35 1.52 -9.30
CA ILE A 2 4.88 2.92 -9.24
C ILE A 2 4.22 3.40 -10.54
N GLN A 3 4.85 3.16 -11.70
CA GLN A 3 4.27 3.58 -12.99
C GLN A 3 2.91 2.92 -13.25
N THR A 4 2.82 1.59 -13.06
CA THR A 4 1.57 0.84 -13.17
C THR A 4 0.49 1.33 -12.21
N ALA A 5 0.86 1.63 -10.96
CA ALA A 5 -0.06 2.21 -9.98
C ALA A 5 -0.61 3.57 -10.45
N ASN A 6 0.27 4.41 -10.99
CA ASN A 6 -0.09 5.73 -11.50
C ASN A 6 -1.02 5.65 -12.73
N GLU A 7 -0.76 4.71 -13.64
CA GLU A 7 -1.63 4.47 -14.80
C GLU A 7 -3.02 3.98 -14.36
N ALA A 8 -3.09 3.07 -13.38
CA ALA A 8 -4.35 2.55 -12.85
C ALA A 8 -5.22 3.64 -12.20
N ILE A 9 -4.62 4.55 -11.41
CA ILE A 9 -5.39 5.65 -10.79
C ILE A 9 -5.77 6.75 -11.79
N LYS A 10 -5.04 6.89 -12.91
CA LYS A 10 -5.39 7.82 -13.99
C LYS A 10 -6.60 7.32 -14.79
N GLN A 11 -6.71 6.01 -14.97
CA GLN A 11 -7.88 5.40 -15.63
C GLN A 11 -9.16 5.53 -14.79
N ASN A 12 -9.03 5.51 -13.45
CA ASN A 12 -10.13 5.74 -12.53
C ASN A 12 -9.63 6.29 -11.19
N GLU A 13 -10.01 7.53 -10.86
CA GLU A 13 -9.59 8.20 -9.62
C GLU A 13 -10.19 7.59 -8.34
N SER A 14 -11.17 6.69 -8.45
CA SER A 14 -11.71 5.92 -7.33
C SER A 14 -10.88 4.66 -7.01
N THR A 15 -9.85 4.38 -7.82
CA THR A 15 -8.99 3.21 -7.64
C THR A 15 -8.01 3.39 -6.49
N VAL A 16 -7.84 2.33 -5.71
CA VAL A 16 -6.72 2.15 -4.78
C VAL A 16 -5.90 0.95 -5.25
N THR A 17 -4.60 1.14 -5.39
CA THR A 17 -3.66 0.07 -5.75
C THR A 17 -2.76 -0.23 -4.57
N ILE A 18 -2.50 -1.52 -4.37
CA ILE A 18 -1.40 -1.98 -3.53
C ILE A 18 -0.59 -2.98 -4.33
N PHE A 19 0.70 -2.73 -4.45
CA PHE A 19 1.64 -3.69 -5.00
C PHE A 19 2.58 -4.17 -3.91
N PHE A 20 2.84 -5.47 -3.96
CA PHE A 20 3.85 -6.14 -3.16
C PHE A 20 4.90 -6.72 -4.11
N GLY A 21 6.17 -6.57 -3.77
CA GLY A 21 7.27 -7.16 -4.51
C GLY A 21 8.26 -7.77 -3.54
N SER A 22 8.89 -8.88 -3.92
CA SER A 22 9.93 -9.50 -3.12
C SER A 22 11.01 -10.09 -4.01
N ASN A 23 12.26 -9.85 -3.65
CA ASN A 23 13.36 -10.76 -3.99
C ASN A 23 13.69 -11.50 -2.69
N LYS A 24 14.17 -12.75 -2.71
CA LYS A 24 14.31 -13.63 -1.52
C LYS A 24 15.00 -13.02 -0.27
N LYS A 25 15.54 -11.81 -0.33
CA LYS A 25 16.16 -11.03 0.74
C LYS A 25 15.29 -9.86 1.26
N ILE A 26 14.49 -9.22 0.41
CA ILE A 26 13.70 -8.03 0.77
C ILE A 26 12.28 -8.11 0.22
N ALA A 27 11.33 -7.60 1.00
CA ALA A 27 9.97 -7.31 0.55
C ALA A 27 9.74 -5.79 0.49
N ASN A 28 8.93 -5.37 -0.47
CA ASN A 28 8.56 -4.00 -0.73
C ASN A 28 7.04 -3.88 -0.88
N ILE A 29 6.49 -2.75 -0.47
CA ILE A 29 5.10 -2.38 -0.63
C ILE A 29 5.00 -0.98 -1.26
N VAL A 30 4.09 -0.83 -2.21
CA VAL A 30 3.69 0.46 -2.78
C VAL A 30 2.19 0.57 -2.72
N VAL A 31 1.68 1.67 -2.17
CA VAL A 31 0.25 2.00 -2.11
C VAL A 31 0.03 3.31 -2.85
N MET A 32 -0.95 3.35 -3.74
CA MET A 32 -1.37 4.57 -4.41
C MET A 32 -2.89 4.64 -4.51
N ALA A 33 -3.46 5.79 -4.18
CA ALA A 33 -4.90 6.05 -4.21
C ALA A 33 -5.18 7.25 -5.12
N GLY A 34 -6.19 7.12 -5.99
CA GLY A 34 -6.65 8.25 -6.79
C GLY A 34 -7.35 9.32 -5.93
N ASN A 35 -7.53 10.51 -6.49
CA ASN A 35 -8.07 11.66 -5.75
C ASN A 35 -9.45 11.40 -5.15
N THR A 36 -10.32 10.70 -5.88
CA THR A 36 -11.66 10.36 -5.40
C THR A 36 -11.60 9.36 -4.24
N ALA A 37 -10.71 8.36 -4.30
CA ALA A 37 -10.49 7.43 -3.19
C ALA A 37 -9.96 8.14 -1.94
N VAL A 38 -9.02 9.09 -2.10
CA VAL A 38 -8.50 9.90 -0.99
C VAL A 38 -9.60 10.76 -0.36
N LYS A 39 -10.47 11.38 -1.17
CA LYS A 39 -11.63 12.14 -0.67
C LYS A 39 -12.62 11.27 0.12
N LYS A 40 -12.69 9.96 -0.19
CA LYS A 40 -13.46 8.97 0.57
C LYS A 40 -12.74 8.47 1.84
N GLY A 41 -11.60 9.03 2.21
CA GLY A 41 -10.91 8.71 3.46
C GLY A 41 -9.76 7.70 3.34
N VAL A 42 -9.38 7.31 2.11
CA VAL A 42 -8.22 6.43 1.92
C VAL A 42 -6.92 7.18 2.23
N ASN A 43 -6.08 6.57 3.07
CA ASN A 43 -4.79 7.10 3.50
C ASN A 43 -3.68 6.05 3.24
N ALA A 44 -2.89 6.27 2.19
CA ALA A 44 -1.80 5.39 1.80
C ALA A 44 -0.69 5.30 2.85
N VAL A 45 -0.38 6.41 3.53
CA VAL A 45 0.67 6.47 4.56
C VAL A 45 0.31 5.60 5.74
N GLU A 46 -0.94 5.64 6.19
CA GLU A 46 -1.42 4.82 7.30
C GLU A 46 -1.31 3.33 6.98
N ILE A 47 -1.72 2.93 5.77
CA ILE A 47 -1.61 1.54 5.31
C ILE A 47 -0.15 1.08 5.37
N VAL A 48 0.77 1.84 4.75
CA VAL A 48 2.20 1.46 4.73
C VAL A 48 2.79 1.43 6.14
N LYS A 49 2.49 2.40 7.00
CA LYS A 49 3.00 2.43 8.38
C LYS A 49 2.55 1.23 9.22
N LYS A 50 1.36 0.69 8.96
CA LYS A 50 0.84 -0.50 9.64
C LYS A 50 1.33 -1.82 9.01
N VAL A 51 1.67 -1.82 7.71
CA VAL A 51 2.05 -3.04 6.98
C VAL A 51 3.57 -3.25 6.93
N ALA A 52 4.37 -2.21 6.74
CA ALA A 52 5.83 -2.32 6.64
C ALA A 52 6.52 -2.97 7.86
N PRO A 53 6.04 -2.78 9.12
CA PRO A 53 6.61 -3.48 10.27
C PRO A 53 6.47 -5.01 10.21
N ILE A 54 5.42 -5.53 9.53
CA ILE A 54 5.20 -6.98 9.37
C ILE A 54 6.34 -7.61 8.57
N ILE A 55 6.80 -6.92 7.53
CA ILE A 55 7.97 -7.32 6.72
C ILE A 55 9.30 -6.85 7.34
N GLY A 56 9.29 -6.37 8.59
CA GLY A 56 10.47 -6.02 9.38
C GLY A 56 11.11 -4.69 9.03
N GLY A 57 10.36 -3.75 8.45
CA GLY A 57 10.90 -2.44 8.12
C GLY A 57 9.91 -1.30 8.31
N GLY A 58 10.01 -0.30 7.46
CA GLY A 58 9.27 0.96 7.58
C GLY A 58 8.90 1.55 6.23
N GLY A 59 8.30 2.73 6.26
CA GLY A 59 7.88 3.41 5.05
C GLY A 59 7.17 4.74 5.32
N GLY A 60 6.86 5.44 4.24
CA GLY A 60 6.27 6.77 4.29
C GLY A 60 5.86 7.28 2.90
N GLY A 61 5.41 8.53 2.85
CA GLY A 61 4.96 9.17 1.62
C GLY A 61 3.96 10.29 1.89
N LYS A 62 3.06 10.50 0.93
CA LYS A 62 1.95 11.46 0.95
C LYS A 62 0.61 10.73 1.11
N ILE A 63 -0.45 11.47 1.42
CA ILE A 63 -1.78 10.89 1.67
C ILE A 63 -2.26 9.94 0.57
N ASN A 64 -1.94 10.25 -0.69
CA ASN A 64 -2.33 9.50 -1.89
C ASN A 64 -1.29 8.48 -2.36
N PHE A 65 -0.08 8.47 -1.79
CA PHE A 65 1.01 7.61 -2.22
C PHE A 65 1.97 7.31 -1.08
N ALA A 66 2.23 6.05 -0.81
CA ALA A 66 3.24 5.64 0.15
C ALA A 66 3.99 4.40 -0.30
N GLN A 67 5.22 4.26 0.17
CA GLN A 67 6.06 3.10 -0.09
C GLN A 67 6.80 2.67 1.17
N GLY A 68 7.14 1.39 1.24
CA GLY A 68 7.93 0.82 2.31
C GLY A 68 8.60 -0.48 1.91
N GLY A 69 9.40 -1.02 2.81
CA GLY A 69 10.08 -2.28 2.60
C GLY A 69 10.74 -2.79 3.88
N GLY A 70 11.19 -4.04 3.84
CA GLY A 70 11.87 -4.69 4.95
C GLY A 70 12.50 -6.03 4.59
N PRO A 71 13.35 -6.59 5.48
CA PRO A 71 14.19 -7.76 5.20
C PRO A 71 13.48 -9.10 5.49
N LYS A 72 12.17 -9.11 5.76
CA LYS A 72 11.42 -10.34 6.08
C LYS A 72 10.43 -10.72 4.96
N PRO A 73 10.91 -11.15 3.78
CA PRO A 73 10.02 -11.54 2.68
C PRO A 73 9.12 -12.75 2.99
N GLN A 74 9.49 -13.58 3.97
CA GLN A 74 8.66 -14.68 4.45
C GLN A 74 7.32 -14.22 5.05
N ASN A 75 7.23 -12.96 5.50
CA ASN A 75 6.02 -12.40 6.11
C ASN A 75 5.09 -11.72 5.07
N LEU A 76 5.37 -11.87 3.76
CA LEU A 76 4.63 -11.15 2.72
C LEU A 76 3.14 -11.50 2.69
N GLN A 77 2.78 -12.76 2.93
CA GLN A 77 1.37 -13.19 2.95
C GLN A 77 0.58 -12.52 4.09
N GLU A 78 1.20 -12.40 5.26
CA GLU A 78 0.60 -11.68 6.39
C GLU A 78 0.44 -10.19 6.08
N ALA A 79 1.46 -9.58 5.47
CA ALA A 79 1.41 -8.18 5.04
C ALA A 79 0.28 -7.91 4.03
N ILE A 80 0.07 -8.82 3.06
CA ILE A 80 -1.04 -8.74 2.10
C ILE A 80 -2.39 -8.82 2.81
N ARG A 81 -2.54 -9.77 3.74
CA ARG A 81 -3.78 -9.93 4.52
C ARG A 81 -4.08 -8.66 5.32
N LYS A 82 -3.09 -8.10 6.00
CA LYS A 82 -3.27 -6.87 6.79
C LYS A 82 -3.61 -5.67 5.92
N ALA A 83 -2.97 -5.53 4.76
CA ALA A 83 -3.26 -4.42 3.86
C ALA A 83 -4.70 -4.48 3.30
N LYS A 84 -5.20 -5.68 2.97
CA LYS A 84 -6.60 -5.88 2.56
C LYS A 84 -7.60 -5.46 3.65
N GLU A 85 -7.34 -5.86 4.89
CA GLU A 85 -8.15 -5.48 6.06
C GLU A 85 -8.20 -3.95 6.23
N LEU A 86 -7.05 -3.28 6.16
CA LEU A 86 -6.95 -1.84 6.33
C LEU A 86 -7.65 -1.05 5.23
N ILE A 87 -7.56 -1.49 3.97
CA ILE A 87 -8.32 -0.87 2.89
C ILE A 87 -9.81 -0.99 3.12
N LYS A 88 -10.29 -2.19 3.49
CA LYS A 88 -11.71 -2.40 3.76
C LYS A 88 -12.21 -1.44 4.85
N ILE A 89 -11.46 -1.35 5.95
CA ILE A 89 -11.75 -0.40 7.05
C ILE A 89 -11.76 1.06 6.57
N GLN A 90 -10.87 1.45 5.65
CA GLN A 90 -10.84 2.83 5.15
C GLN A 90 -11.96 3.13 4.15
N LEU A 91 -12.46 2.13 3.41
CA LEU A 91 -13.54 2.29 2.43
C LEU A 91 -14.96 2.19 3.04
N GLU A 92 -15.09 1.57 4.21
CA GLU A 92 -16.37 1.43 4.94
C GLU A 92 -16.63 2.58 5.93
N LYS A 93 -15.74 3.58 5.98
CA LYS A 93 -15.93 4.83 6.74
C LYS A 93 -16.76 5.84 5.95
#